data_AF-A0AA39NHR7-F1
#
_entry.id   AF-A0AA39NHR7-F1
#
_cell.length_a   1.000
_cell.length_b   1.000
_cell.length_c   1.000
_cell.angle_alpha   90.00
_cell.angle_beta   90.00
_cell.angle_gamma   90.00
#
_symmetry.space_group_name_H-M   'P 1'
#
loop_
_entity.id
_entity.type
_entity.pdbx_description
1 polymer ?
#
loop_
_entity_poly.entity_id
_entity_poly.type
_entity_poly.pdbx_seq_one_letter_code
_entity_poly.pdbx_strand_id
1 'polypeptide(L)'
;EEIADDLQKWLDDQPGDKMNLLLDIAGLDPSQDTPVEILHTILLSVIKYGLTVPPIQASYMTQYHNNLISKHFKTLMQTMVFHVHDITTPEQFALIRAVGALGALLWIPEINNMDQFLDDLEILIRNVLDVFGDAEPSQILVKIKLHLLPHLIKDICQFGLAIHNSTEVFEGFNMVFHLCSIFSNHQAPSHDIAYKFASMDGVKHLLSGGYYWSESKKAWVQAGESVLKILHSVQIIQHHLGWVPPPK
;
A
#
# COMPACT_ATOMS: atom_id res chain seq x y z
N GLU A 1 -9.40 -20.21 -37.66
CA GLU A 1 -9.84 -19.38 -38.80
C GLU A 1 -11.34 -19.54 -39.00
N GLU A 2 -11.86 -20.72 -39.35
CA GLU A 2 -13.31 -20.95 -39.61
C GLU A 2 -14.26 -20.48 -38.48
N ILE A 3 -13.97 -20.80 -37.21
CA ILE A 3 -14.78 -20.36 -36.06
C ILE A 3 -14.72 -18.84 -35.84
N ALA A 4 -13.58 -18.22 -36.15
CA ALA A 4 -13.40 -16.78 -35.98
C ALA A 4 -14.20 -16.02 -37.05
N ASP A 5 -14.20 -16.51 -38.29
CA ASP A 5 -14.96 -15.94 -39.39
C ASP A 5 -16.48 -16.06 -39.14
N ASP A 6 -16.93 -17.20 -38.62
CA ASP A 6 -18.34 -17.42 -38.26
C ASP A 6 -18.79 -16.51 -37.11
N LEU A 7 -17.93 -16.30 -36.09
CA LEU A 7 -18.22 -15.39 -34.98
C LEU A 7 -18.23 -13.92 -35.41
N GLN A 8 -17.31 -13.53 -36.31
CA GLN A 8 -17.27 -12.18 -36.86
C GLN A 8 -18.54 -11.87 -37.65
N LYS A 9 -18.95 -12.80 -38.51
CA LYS A 9 -20.18 -12.67 -39.30
C LYS A 9 -21.42 -12.61 -38.41
N TRP A 10 -21.47 -13.43 -37.36
CA TRP A 10 -22.56 -13.39 -36.38
C TRP A 10 -22.63 -12.05 -35.63
N LEU A 11 -21.49 -11.45 -35.30
CA LEU A 11 -21.38 -10.16 -34.62
C LEU A 11 -21.84 -9.00 -35.51
N ASP A 12 -21.49 -9.04 -36.80
CA ASP A 12 -21.86 -8.01 -37.78
C ASP A 12 -23.36 -8.03 -38.12
N ASP A 13 -24.00 -9.20 -38.01
CA ASP A 13 -25.44 -9.37 -38.26
C ASP A 13 -26.35 -8.99 -37.06
N GLN A 14 -25.80 -8.61 -35.90
CA GLN A 14 -26.62 -8.26 -34.72
C GLN A 14 -27.23 -6.85 -34.83
N PRO A 15 -28.57 -6.70 -34.72
CA PRO A 15 -29.22 -5.39 -34.70
C PRO A 15 -29.16 -4.73 -33.31
N GLY A 16 -28.43 -3.62 -33.18
CA GLY A 16 -28.39 -2.77 -31.98
C GLY A 16 -27.08 -1.98 -31.85
N ASP A 17 -27.02 -1.02 -30.91
CA ASP A 17 -25.74 -0.41 -30.51
C ASP A 17 -24.86 -1.51 -29.90
N LYS A 18 -23.76 -1.86 -30.57
CA LYS A 18 -22.79 -2.80 -30.01
C LYS A 18 -22.31 -2.20 -28.67
N MET A 19 -22.43 -2.96 -27.58
CA MET A 19 -22.18 -2.47 -26.20
C MET A 19 -20.83 -1.76 -26.03
N ASN A 20 -19.87 -2.02 -26.93
CA ASN A 20 -18.56 -1.40 -26.95
C ASN A 20 -18.31 -0.75 -28.32
N LEU A 21 -18.37 0.58 -28.36
CA LEU A 21 -18.08 1.42 -29.55
C LEU A 21 -16.69 1.13 -30.17
N LEU A 22 -15.75 0.56 -29.40
CA LEU A 22 -14.42 0.18 -29.89
C LEU A 22 -14.48 -0.97 -30.92
N LEU A 23 -15.54 -1.78 -30.91
CA LEU A 23 -15.74 -2.88 -31.86
C LEU A 23 -16.25 -2.42 -33.25
N ASP A 24 -16.61 -1.14 -33.38
CA ASP A 24 -17.08 -0.55 -34.65
C ASP A 24 -15.98 0.24 -35.38
N ILE A 25 -14.79 0.36 -34.78
CA ILE A 25 -13.66 1.05 -35.39
C ILE A 25 -12.93 0.06 -36.31
N ALA A 26 -13.15 0.19 -37.62
CA ALA A 26 -12.52 -0.66 -38.62
C ALA A 26 -10.98 -0.64 -38.49
N GLY A 27 -10.39 -1.80 -38.19
CA GLY A 27 -8.95 -1.97 -38.06
C GLY A 27 -8.39 -1.77 -36.65
N LEU A 28 -9.24 -1.55 -35.63
CA LEU A 28 -8.84 -1.62 -34.22
C LEU A 28 -9.07 -3.06 -33.71
N ASP A 29 -8.00 -3.79 -33.41
CA ASP A 29 -8.02 -5.00 -32.59
C ASP A 29 -7.87 -4.59 -31.12
N PRO A 30 -8.93 -4.63 -30.29
CA PRO A 30 -8.83 -4.20 -28.89
C PRO A 30 -7.82 -5.00 -28.07
N SER A 31 -7.48 -6.22 -28.51
CA SER A 31 -6.45 -7.06 -27.89
C SER A 31 -5.06 -6.51 -28.20
N GLN A 32 -4.76 -6.27 -29.48
CA GLN A 32 -3.42 -5.87 -29.96
C GLN A 32 -3.17 -4.36 -29.89
N ASP A 33 -4.20 -3.55 -30.13
CA ASP A 33 -4.10 -2.10 -30.30
C ASP A 33 -4.41 -1.32 -29.03
N THR A 34 -4.82 -1.99 -27.94
CA THR A 34 -4.88 -1.33 -26.64
C THR A 34 -3.54 -1.50 -25.91
N PRO A 35 -2.98 -0.42 -25.31
CA PRO A 35 -1.73 -0.48 -24.55
C PRO A 35 -1.81 -1.39 -23.31
N VAL A 36 -2.98 -1.98 -23.03
CA VAL A 36 -3.28 -2.89 -21.93
C VAL A 36 -2.51 -4.21 -22.08
N GLU A 37 -2.42 -4.78 -23.29
CA GLU A 37 -1.76 -6.07 -23.51
C GLU A 37 -0.23 -5.98 -23.40
N ILE A 38 0.35 -4.87 -23.89
CA ILE A 38 1.76 -4.54 -23.71
C ILE A 38 2.08 -4.39 -22.22
N LEU A 39 1.29 -3.58 -21.50
CA LEU A 39 1.48 -3.37 -20.06
C LEU A 39 1.33 -4.67 -19.25
N HIS A 40 0.37 -5.52 -19.62
CA HIS A 40 0.16 -6.83 -19.01
C HIS A 40 1.37 -7.77 -19.21
N THR A 41 1.88 -7.86 -20.43
CA THR A 41 3.02 -8.73 -20.79
C THR A 41 4.29 -8.31 -20.06
N ILE A 42 4.52 -7.00 -19.96
CA ILE A 42 5.68 -6.46 -19.24
C ILE A 42 5.54 -6.69 -17.72
N LEU A 43 4.35 -6.53 -17.13
CA LEU A 43 4.11 -6.85 -15.71
C LEU A 43 4.37 -8.33 -15.37
N LEU A 44 4.18 -9.23 -16.34
CA LEU A 44 4.49 -10.65 -16.17
C LEU A 44 5.98 -11.00 -16.30
N SER A 45 6.77 -10.18 -16.99
CA SER A 45 8.18 -10.49 -17.33
C SER A 45 9.17 -10.21 -16.20
N VAL A 46 8.76 -9.53 -15.13
CA VAL A 46 9.62 -9.14 -14.01
C VAL A 46 10.08 -10.36 -13.22
N ILE A 47 11.40 -10.52 -13.11
CA ILE A 47 12.02 -11.51 -12.24
C ILE A 47 11.84 -11.05 -10.77
N LYS A 48 11.14 -11.87 -9.99
CA LYS A 48 10.61 -11.50 -8.66
C LYS A 48 11.60 -11.71 -7.51
N TYR A 49 12.76 -12.30 -7.79
CA TYR A 49 13.75 -12.62 -6.75
C TYR A 49 14.34 -11.34 -6.15
N GLY A 50 14.06 -11.08 -4.88
CA GLY A 50 14.57 -9.93 -4.13
C GLY A 50 13.59 -8.77 -3.94
N LEU A 51 12.40 -8.83 -4.53
CA LEU A 51 11.34 -7.83 -4.26
C LEU A 51 10.46 -8.30 -3.11
N THR A 52 10.33 -7.48 -2.05
CA THR A 52 9.40 -7.73 -0.92
C THR A 52 7.97 -7.35 -1.31
N VAL A 53 7.44 -7.97 -2.37
CA VAL A 53 6.10 -7.73 -2.92
C VAL A 53 5.35 -9.04 -3.15
N PRO A 54 4.01 -9.06 -3.00
CA PRO A 54 3.21 -10.22 -3.33
C PRO A 54 3.26 -10.52 -4.85
N PRO A 55 2.84 -11.72 -5.29
CA PRO A 55 2.78 -12.04 -6.71
C PRO A 55 2.03 -10.97 -7.51
N ILE A 56 2.67 -10.44 -8.55
CA ILE A 56 2.11 -9.42 -9.43
C ILE A 56 0.94 -10.03 -10.20
N GLN A 57 -0.28 -9.55 -9.93
CA GLN A 57 -1.49 -9.95 -10.66
C GLN A 57 -1.71 -8.96 -11.80
N ALA A 58 -0.91 -9.13 -12.87
CA ALA A 58 -0.89 -8.21 -14.01
C ALA A 58 -2.30 -7.98 -14.58
N SER A 59 -3.06 -9.05 -14.83
CA SER A 59 -4.43 -9.00 -15.37
C SER A 59 -5.38 -8.19 -14.49
N TYR A 60 -5.31 -8.38 -13.17
CA TYR A 60 -6.10 -7.60 -12.23
C TYR A 60 -5.72 -6.12 -12.27
N MET A 61 -4.41 -5.83 -12.23
CA MET A 61 -3.91 -4.45 -12.18
C MET A 61 -4.26 -3.66 -13.43
N THR A 62 -4.24 -4.30 -14.60
CA THR A 62 -4.62 -3.67 -15.86
C THR A 62 -6.14 -3.50 -15.99
N GLN A 63 -6.92 -4.53 -15.67
CA GLN A 63 -8.38 -4.49 -15.74
C GLN A 63 -8.99 -3.52 -14.73
N TYR A 64 -8.43 -3.44 -13.51
CA TYR A 64 -8.96 -2.65 -12.41
C TYR A 64 -8.00 -1.52 -11.99
N HIS A 65 -7.43 -0.80 -12.96
CA HIS A 65 -6.43 0.25 -12.73
C HIS A 65 -6.90 1.39 -11.79
N ASN A 66 -8.21 1.64 -11.70
CA ASN A 66 -8.77 2.63 -10.76
C ASN A 66 -8.98 2.10 -9.34
N ASN A 67 -8.87 0.78 -9.13
CA ASN A 67 -9.04 0.12 -7.83
C ASN A 67 -7.72 -0.44 -7.30
N LEU A 68 -6.60 0.14 -7.73
CA LEU A 68 -5.30 -0.23 -7.18
C LEU A 68 -5.20 0.19 -5.72
N ILE A 69 -4.63 -0.69 -4.91
CA ILE A 69 -4.40 -0.49 -3.48
C ILE A 69 -2.91 -0.35 -3.19
N SER A 70 -2.55 0.03 -1.97
CA SER A 70 -1.17 0.33 -1.55
C SER A 70 -0.15 -0.75 -1.94
N LYS A 71 -0.50 -2.03 -1.82
CA LYS A 71 0.39 -3.13 -2.24
C LYS A 71 0.69 -3.13 -3.75
N HIS A 72 -0.28 -2.76 -4.59
CA HIS A 72 -0.10 -2.65 -6.03
C HIS A 72 0.75 -1.42 -6.38
N PHE A 73 0.51 -0.27 -5.72
CA PHE A 73 1.34 0.92 -5.90
C PHE A 73 2.78 0.69 -5.44
N LYS A 74 3.01 -0.06 -4.37
CA LYS A 74 4.36 -0.45 -3.93
C LYS A 74 5.08 -1.26 -5.01
N THR A 75 4.41 -2.25 -5.59
CA THR A 75 4.95 -3.03 -6.72
C THR A 75 5.28 -2.11 -7.90
N LEU A 76 4.33 -1.28 -8.34
CA LEU A 76 4.55 -0.35 -9.45
C LEU A 76 5.73 0.57 -9.15
N MET A 77 5.78 1.22 -8.00
CA MET A 77 6.86 2.13 -7.63
C MET A 77 8.26 1.48 -7.71
N GLN A 78 8.38 0.20 -7.34
CA GLN A 78 9.65 -0.53 -7.40
C GLN A 78 10.03 -0.98 -8.82
N THR A 79 9.05 -1.18 -9.70
CA THR A 79 9.31 -1.82 -10.99
C THR A 79 9.01 -0.95 -12.20
N MET A 80 8.30 0.17 -12.04
CA MET A 80 7.73 0.97 -13.13
C MET A 80 8.80 1.42 -14.13
N VAL A 81 9.99 1.77 -13.64
CA VAL A 81 11.13 2.22 -14.47
C VAL A 81 11.50 1.17 -15.52
N PHE A 82 11.44 -0.12 -15.19
CA PHE A 82 11.72 -1.20 -16.15
C PHE A 82 10.57 -1.40 -17.14
N HIS A 83 9.34 -1.07 -16.75
CA HIS A 83 8.16 -1.36 -17.54
C HIS A 83 7.87 -0.30 -18.60
N VAL A 84 8.23 0.95 -18.31
CA VAL A 84 7.99 2.09 -19.20
C VAL A 84 9.20 2.45 -20.06
N HIS A 85 10.30 1.71 -19.90
CA HIS A 85 11.51 1.91 -20.69
C HIS A 85 11.17 1.77 -22.18
N ASP A 86 11.55 2.76 -22.98
CA ASP A 86 11.25 2.90 -24.41
C ASP A 86 9.76 3.02 -24.80
N ILE A 87 8.85 3.19 -23.84
CA ILE A 87 7.40 3.34 -24.09
C ILE A 87 6.91 4.76 -23.77
N THR A 88 7.56 5.45 -22.84
CA THR A 88 7.21 6.82 -22.42
C THR A 88 8.14 7.89 -23.02
N THR A 89 7.71 9.15 -23.02
CA THR A 89 8.60 10.26 -23.40
C THR A 89 9.79 10.38 -22.44
N PRO A 90 10.92 11.00 -22.84
CA PRO A 90 12.07 11.20 -21.96
C PRO A 90 11.72 11.92 -20.65
N GLU A 91 10.81 12.90 -20.70
CA GLU A 91 10.34 13.66 -19.54
C GLU A 91 9.53 12.78 -18.58
N GLN A 92 8.59 11.99 -19.12
CA GLN A 92 7.80 11.04 -18.34
C GLN A 92 8.68 9.95 -17.72
N PHE A 93 9.67 9.45 -18.46
CA PHE A 93 10.61 8.46 -17.96
C PHE A 93 11.47 9.03 -16.83
N ALA A 94 11.95 10.27 -16.97
CA ALA A 94 12.67 10.98 -15.91
C ALA A 94 11.83 11.14 -14.64
N LEU A 95 10.53 11.45 -14.80
CA LEU A 95 9.60 11.58 -13.68
C LEU A 95 9.45 10.26 -12.93
N ILE A 96 9.16 9.18 -13.66
CA ILE A 96 8.98 7.85 -13.08
C ILE A 96 10.26 7.39 -12.37
N ARG A 97 11.43 7.66 -12.96
CA ARG A 97 12.73 7.35 -12.35
C ARG A 97 12.96 8.12 -11.05
N ALA A 98 12.68 9.43 -11.04
CA ALA A 98 12.85 10.26 -9.84
C ALA A 98 11.91 9.82 -8.71
N VAL A 99 10.64 9.59 -9.03
CA VAL A 99 9.64 9.12 -8.05
C VAL A 99 9.97 7.71 -7.55
N GLY A 100 10.43 6.82 -8.42
CA GLY A 100 10.85 5.47 -8.04
C GLY A 100 12.04 5.48 -7.08
N ALA A 101 13.05 6.33 -7.34
CA ALA A 101 14.21 6.49 -6.47
C ALA A 101 13.84 7.04 -5.09
N LEU A 102 13.04 8.12 -5.04
CA LEU A 102 12.51 8.66 -3.78
C LEU A 102 11.70 7.60 -3.02
N GLY A 103 10.80 6.92 -3.72
CA GLY A 103 9.94 5.87 -3.17
C GLY A 103 10.70 4.72 -2.52
N ALA A 104 11.83 4.32 -3.12
CA ALA A 104 12.70 3.30 -2.55
C ALA A 104 13.29 3.72 -1.21
N LEU A 105 13.74 4.98 -1.09
CA LEU A 105 14.32 5.51 0.15
C LEU A 105 13.26 5.69 1.25
N LEU A 106 12.04 6.12 0.90
CA LEU A 106 10.97 6.30 1.89
C LEU A 106 10.53 4.99 2.56
N TRP A 107 10.68 3.86 1.87
CA TRP A 107 10.27 2.53 2.31
C TRP A 107 11.34 1.72 3.04
N ILE A 108 12.47 2.33 3.42
CA ILE A 108 13.45 1.64 4.25
C ILE A 108 12.94 1.50 5.70
N PRO A 109 13.14 0.34 6.34
CA PRO A 109 12.71 0.11 7.72
C PRO A 109 13.70 0.65 8.76
N GLU A 110 14.96 0.88 8.38
CA GLU A 110 16.05 1.22 9.30
C GLU A 110 17.00 2.24 8.65
N ILE A 111 17.50 3.19 9.44
CA ILE A 111 18.48 4.21 9.03
C ILE A 111 19.80 3.91 9.73
N ASN A 112 20.85 3.61 8.94
CA ASN A 112 22.19 3.36 9.47
C ASN A 112 22.95 4.66 9.80
N ASN A 113 22.82 5.67 8.94
CA ASN A 113 23.45 6.97 9.09
C ASN A 113 22.41 8.05 8.78
N MET A 114 22.04 8.83 9.80
CA MET A 114 20.98 9.84 9.69
C MET A 114 21.39 10.98 8.78
N ASP A 115 22.60 11.50 8.90
CA ASP A 115 23.05 12.66 8.10
C ASP A 115 23.06 12.31 6.61
N GLN A 116 23.67 11.18 6.25
CA GLN A 116 23.68 10.69 4.87
C GLN A 116 22.26 10.44 4.34
N PHE A 117 21.39 9.85 5.16
CA PHE A 117 20.01 9.58 4.77
C PHE A 117 19.24 10.87 4.48
N LEU A 118 19.40 11.91 5.30
CA LEU A 118 18.71 13.18 5.11
C LEU A 118 19.24 13.94 3.89
N ASP A 119 20.56 13.91 3.65
CA ASP A 119 21.19 14.49 2.46
C ASP A 119 20.67 13.79 1.17
N ASP A 120 20.68 12.46 1.16
CA ASP A 120 20.16 11.67 0.03
C ASP A 120 18.66 11.93 -0.19
N LEU A 121 17.89 12.00 0.90
CA LEU A 121 16.46 12.30 0.85
C LEU A 121 16.18 13.69 0.27
N GLU A 122 16.95 14.70 0.67
CA GLU A 122 16.82 16.05 0.14
C GLU A 122 17.08 16.10 -1.36
N ILE A 123 18.15 15.45 -1.82
CA ILE A 123 18.48 15.35 -3.24
C ILE A 123 17.34 14.69 -4.02
N LEU A 124 16.81 13.57 -3.51
CA LEU A 124 15.72 12.84 -4.18
C LEU A 124 14.41 13.65 -4.21
N ILE A 125 14.07 14.36 -3.14
CA ILE A 125 12.91 15.26 -3.11
C ILE A 125 13.06 16.35 -4.16
N ARG A 126 14.23 17.02 -4.20
CA ARG A 126 14.50 18.08 -5.18
C ARG A 126 14.42 17.56 -6.61
N ASN A 127 15.02 16.41 -6.90
CA ASN A 127 14.92 15.76 -8.22
C ASN A 127 13.47 15.50 -8.64
N VAL A 128 12.61 15.05 -7.72
CA VAL A 128 11.18 14.85 -8.01
C VAL A 128 10.51 16.19 -8.32
N LEU A 129 10.72 17.21 -7.50
CA LEU A 129 10.08 18.52 -7.68
C LEU A 129 10.56 19.24 -8.95
N ASP A 130 11.85 19.15 -9.28
CA ASP A 130 12.42 19.74 -10.50
C ASP A 130 11.81 19.09 -11.74
N VAL A 131 11.75 17.75 -11.79
CA VAL A 131 11.16 17.05 -12.93
C VAL A 131 9.64 17.29 -13.04
N PHE A 132 8.93 17.43 -11.92
CA PHE A 132 7.54 17.89 -11.94
C PHE A 132 7.42 19.33 -12.46
N GLY A 133 8.36 20.21 -12.12
CA GLY A 133 8.41 21.59 -12.60
C GLY A 133 8.59 21.68 -14.11
N ASP A 134 9.42 20.82 -14.67
CA ASP A 134 9.68 20.75 -16.11
C ASP A 134 8.53 20.09 -16.88
N ALA A 135 7.97 18.99 -16.37
CA ALA A 135 6.97 18.20 -17.09
C ALA A 135 5.53 18.70 -16.88
N GLU A 136 5.14 19.00 -15.63
CA GLU A 136 3.77 19.38 -15.29
C GLU A 136 3.69 20.27 -14.02
N PRO A 137 4.14 21.54 -14.12
CA PRO A 137 4.31 22.42 -12.95
C PRO A 137 3.00 22.74 -12.21
N SER A 138 1.86 22.66 -12.90
CA SER A 138 0.53 22.85 -12.29
C SER A 138 0.26 21.84 -11.18
N GLN A 139 0.80 20.61 -11.27
CA GLN A 139 0.59 19.58 -10.26
C GLN A 139 1.21 19.96 -8.91
N ILE A 140 2.30 20.72 -8.90
CA ILE A 140 2.95 21.19 -7.66
C ILE A 140 1.99 22.06 -6.84
N LEU A 141 1.15 22.86 -7.52
CA LEU A 141 0.18 23.75 -6.87
C LEU A 141 -1.09 23.01 -6.44
N VAL A 142 -1.51 21.99 -7.20
CA VAL A 142 -2.77 21.28 -6.98
C VAL A 142 -2.62 20.11 -6.01
N LYS A 143 -1.50 19.40 -6.05
CA LYS A 143 -1.28 18.18 -5.27
C LYS A 143 -0.57 18.53 -3.97
N ILE A 144 -1.34 18.53 -2.89
CA ILE A 144 -0.82 18.71 -1.51
C ILE A 144 0.38 17.80 -1.21
N LYS A 145 0.41 16.57 -1.75
CA LYS A 145 1.51 15.61 -1.52
C LYS A 145 2.86 16.15 -2.01
N LEU A 146 2.90 16.88 -3.13
CA LEU A 146 4.15 17.47 -3.64
C LEU A 146 4.60 18.62 -2.74
N HIS A 147 3.66 19.41 -2.22
CA HIS A 147 3.95 20.46 -1.24
C HIS A 147 4.46 19.92 0.11
N LEU A 148 4.05 18.71 0.50
CA LEU A 148 4.48 18.08 1.74
C LEU A 148 5.90 17.50 1.66
N LEU A 149 6.41 17.17 0.47
CA LEU A 149 7.73 16.54 0.33
C LEU A 149 8.88 17.37 0.95
N PRO A 150 9.00 18.69 0.73
CA PRO A 150 10.04 19.51 1.39
C PRO A 150 9.98 19.49 2.93
N HIS A 151 8.82 19.22 3.52
CA HIS A 151 8.66 19.17 4.97
C HIS A 151 9.09 17.82 5.56
N LEU A 152 9.16 16.78 4.73
CA LEU A 152 9.40 15.41 5.15
C LEU A 152 10.74 15.21 5.86
N ILE A 153 11.78 15.95 5.49
CA ILE A 153 13.10 15.90 6.15
C ILE A 153 12.95 16.27 7.63
N LYS A 154 12.28 17.41 7.90
CA LYS A 154 12.03 17.88 9.26
C LYS A 154 11.13 16.91 10.03
N ASP A 155 10.11 16.39 9.36
CA ASP A 155 9.18 15.44 9.96
C ASP A 155 9.88 14.13 10.35
N ILE A 156 10.80 13.61 9.52
CA ILE A 156 11.56 12.40 9.86
C ILE A 156 12.50 12.64 11.04
N CYS A 157 13.15 13.80 11.12
CA CYS A 157 13.96 14.15 12.29
C CYS A 157 13.15 14.18 13.59
N GLN A 158 11.87 14.57 13.53
CA GLN A 158 11.02 14.74 14.70
C GLN A 158 10.24 13.46 15.08
N PHE A 159 9.73 12.74 14.09
CA PHE A 159 8.78 11.63 14.27
C PHE A 159 9.34 10.27 13.86
N GLY A 160 10.54 10.23 13.27
CA GLY A 160 11.14 9.02 12.74
C GLY A 160 10.68 8.69 11.31
N LEU A 161 11.07 7.50 10.84
CA LEU A 161 10.85 7.07 9.46
C LEU A 161 9.40 7.17 8.99
N ALA A 162 9.21 7.63 7.75
CA ALA A 162 7.89 7.80 7.14
C ALA A 162 7.06 6.52 7.12
N ILE A 163 7.68 5.35 6.94
CA ILE A 163 7.00 4.05 6.93
C ILE A 163 6.30 3.72 8.26
N HIS A 164 6.81 4.23 9.39
CA HIS A 164 6.18 4.02 10.70
C HIS A 164 4.88 4.79 10.86
N ASN A 165 4.66 5.84 10.05
CA ASN A 165 3.43 6.61 9.99
C ASN A 165 2.45 6.07 8.93
N SER A 166 2.73 4.91 8.33
CA SER A 166 1.83 4.29 7.37
C SER A 166 0.49 3.91 8.03
N THR A 167 -0.61 4.33 7.41
CA THR A 167 -1.96 4.02 7.90
C THR A 167 -2.40 2.58 7.65
N GLU A 168 -1.62 1.80 6.91
CA GLU A 168 -1.98 0.42 6.53
C GLU A 168 -2.26 -0.48 7.74
N VAL A 169 -1.50 -0.32 8.84
CA VAL A 169 -1.76 -1.05 10.10
C VAL A 169 -3.11 -0.65 10.68
N PHE A 170 -3.45 0.64 10.67
CA PHE A 170 -4.74 1.14 11.15
C PHE A 170 -5.91 0.71 10.23
N GLU A 171 -5.70 0.67 8.92
CA GLU A 171 -6.68 0.16 7.96
C GLU A 171 -6.97 -1.33 8.17
N GLY A 172 -5.96 -2.12 8.56
CA GLY A 172 -6.15 -3.52 8.96
C GLY A 172 -7.12 -3.69 10.14
N PHE A 173 -7.17 -2.70 11.05
CA PHE A 173 -8.11 -2.69 12.18
C PHE A 173 -9.55 -2.35 11.78
N ASN A 174 -9.81 -1.82 10.57
CA ASN A 174 -11.18 -1.58 10.10
C ASN A 174 -12.01 -2.86 10.10
N MET A 175 -11.39 -4.00 9.75
CA MET A 175 -12.07 -5.30 9.81
C MET A 175 -12.46 -5.65 11.24
N VAL A 176 -11.59 -5.45 12.22
CA VAL A 176 -11.87 -5.69 13.65
C VAL A 176 -12.99 -4.78 14.13
N PHE A 177 -12.97 -3.51 13.73
CA PHE A 177 -14.04 -2.56 14.01
C PHE A 177 -15.39 -3.04 13.46
N HIS A 178 -15.44 -3.46 12.19
CA HIS A 178 -16.65 -4.01 11.57
C HIS A 178 -17.14 -5.27 12.27
N LEU A 179 -16.26 -6.20 12.65
CA LEU A 179 -16.65 -7.40 13.38
C LEU A 179 -17.22 -7.06 14.76
N CYS A 180 -16.63 -6.10 15.48
CA CYS A 180 -17.18 -5.62 16.75
C CYS A 180 -18.58 -5.04 16.58
N SER A 181 -18.83 -4.34 15.47
CA SER A 181 -20.16 -3.83 15.13
C SER A 181 -21.14 -4.96 14.80
N ILE A 182 -20.76 -5.92 13.93
CA ILE A 182 -21.61 -7.03 13.45
C ILE A 182 -22.01 -7.95 14.61
N PHE A 183 -21.12 -8.18 15.57
CA PHE A 183 -21.38 -9.06 16.72
C PHE A 183 -21.87 -8.31 17.97
N SER A 184 -22.22 -7.03 17.84
CA SER A 184 -22.86 -6.29 18.93
C SER A 184 -24.35 -6.59 19.01
N ASN A 185 -25.01 -6.18 20.09
CA ASN A 185 -26.48 -6.22 20.17
C ASN A 185 -27.14 -5.10 19.33
N HIS A 186 -26.33 -4.28 18.64
CA HIS A 186 -26.72 -3.14 17.81
C HIS A 186 -27.51 -2.03 18.50
N GLN A 187 -27.62 -2.03 19.83
CA GLN A 187 -28.33 -0.98 20.58
C GLN A 187 -27.45 0.26 20.76
N ALA A 188 -26.15 0.08 20.95
CA ALA A 188 -25.18 1.17 21.05
C ALA A 188 -23.82 0.75 20.43
N PRO A 189 -23.73 0.63 19.08
CA PRO A 189 -22.55 0.08 18.41
C PRO A 189 -21.25 0.80 18.77
N SER A 190 -21.25 2.13 18.88
CA SER A 190 -20.07 2.90 19.26
C SER A 190 -19.58 2.58 20.67
N HIS A 191 -20.50 2.45 21.62
CA HIS A 191 -20.19 2.08 23.01
C HIS A 191 -19.64 0.65 23.09
N ASP A 192 -20.28 -0.29 22.40
CA ASP A 192 -19.88 -1.70 22.42
C ASP A 192 -18.51 -1.92 21.78
N ILE A 193 -18.25 -1.22 20.66
CA ILE A 193 -16.93 -1.21 20.03
C ILE A 193 -15.89 -0.61 20.98
N ALA A 194 -16.17 0.55 21.60
CA ALA A 194 -15.24 1.18 22.54
C ALA A 194 -14.91 0.25 23.72
N TYR A 195 -15.90 -0.41 24.32
CA TYR A 195 -15.68 -1.39 25.39
C TYR A 195 -14.86 -2.60 24.91
N LYS A 196 -15.09 -3.07 23.69
CA LYS A 196 -14.34 -4.19 23.12
C LYS A 196 -12.88 -3.83 22.90
N PHE A 197 -12.61 -2.65 22.34
CA PHE A 197 -11.25 -2.14 22.16
C PHE A 197 -10.55 -1.91 23.51
N ALA A 198 -11.23 -1.30 24.49
CA ALA A 198 -10.69 -1.14 25.84
C ALA A 198 -10.34 -2.49 26.50
N SER A 199 -11.14 -3.53 26.25
CA SER A 199 -10.86 -4.88 26.73
C SER A 199 -9.63 -5.49 26.03
N MET A 200 -9.50 -5.32 24.71
CA MET A 200 -8.34 -5.79 23.94
C MET A 200 -7.05 -5.09 24.38
N ASP A 201 -7.09 -3.77 24.55
CA ASP A 201 -5.97 -2.98 25.06
C ASP A 201 -5.63 -3.35 26.51
N GLY A 202 -6.63 -3.63 27.34
CA GLY A 202 -6.42 -4.14 28.70
C GLY A 202 -5.69 -5.49 28.71
N VAL A 203 -6.06 -6.42 27.82
CA VAL A 203 -5.35 -7.69 27.66
C VAL A 203 -3.91 -7.47 27.20
N LYS A 204 -3.70 -6.60 26.21
CA LYS A 204 -2.35 -6.23 25.72
C LYS A 204 -1.49 -5.65 26.85
N HIS A 205 -2.04 -4.72 27.63
CA HIS A 205 -1.36 -4.11 28.78
C HIS A 205 -0.96 -5.17 29.81
N LEU A 206 -1.89 -6.05 30.20
CA LEU A 206 -1.62 -7.11 31.19
C LEU A 206 -0.54 -8.08 30.71
N LEU A 207 -0.64 -8.56 29.46
CA LEU A 207 0.31 -9.53 28.88
C LEU A 207 1.70 -8.94 28.66
N SER A 208 1.78 -7.62 28.40
CA SER A 208 3.06 -6.92 28.22
C SER A 208 3.74 -6.54 29.53
N GLY A 209 3.16 -6.92 30.69
CA GLY A 209 3.72 -6.60 32.00
C GLY A 209 3.33 -5.22 32.52
N GLY A 210 2.26 -4.62 32.02
CA GLY A 210 1.71 -3.38 32.53
C GLY A 210 1.22 -3.48 33.98
N TYR A 211 1.39 -2.39 34.72
CA TYR A 211 0.89 -2.26 36.09
C TYR A 211 -0.53 -1.71 36.09
N TYR A 212 -1.37 -2.19 37.01
CA TYR A 212 -2.71 -1.68 37.25
C TYR A 212 -2.98 -1.53 38.75
N TRP A 213 -3.83 -0.58 39.11
CA TRP A 213 -4.22 -0.37 40.49
C TRP A 213 -5.14 -1.49 40.96
N SER A 214 -4.77 -2.18 42.05
CA SER A 214 -5.60 -3.19 42.68
C SER A 214 -6.23 -2.63 43.94
N GLU A 215 -7.55 -2.46 43.93
CA GLU A 215 -8.31 -2.00 45.10
C GLU A 215 -8.17 -2.93 46.31
N SER A 216 -8.08 -4.24 46.08
CA SER A 216 -7.92 -5.22 47.17
C SER A 216 -6.56 -5.14 47.85
N LYS A 217 -5.50 -4.84 47.10
CA LYS A 217 -4.13 -4.71 47.62
C LYS A 217 -3.75 -3.26 47.93
N LYS A 218 -4.58 -2.29 47.53
CA LYS A 218 -4.33 -0.84 47.57
C LYS A 218 -2.93 -0.50 47.05
N ALA A 219 -2.54 -1.14 45.95
CA ALA A 219 -1.21 -1.01 45.37
C ALA A 219 -1.25 -1.23 43.85
N TRP A 220 -0.25 -0.69 43.17
CA TRP A 220 0.02 -1.03 41.77
C TRP A 220 0.59 -2.43 41.70
N VAL A 221 -0.05 -3.29 40.91
CA VAL A 221 0.34 -4.68 40.75
C VAL A 221 0.44 -5.04 39.29
N GLN A 222 1.23 -6.07 39.01
CA GLN A 222 1.39 -6.65 37.68
C GLN A 222 0.62 -7.96 37.61
N ALA A 223 0.29 -8.40 36.40
CA ALA A 223 -0.21 -9.74 36.16
C ALA A 223 0.80 -10.80 36.65
N GLY A 224 0.29 -11.95 37.12
CA GLY A 224 1.14 -13.04 37.61
C GLY A 224 2.03 -13.63 36.52
N GLU A 225 3.14 -14.26 36.92
CA GLU A 225 4.17 -14.78 36.01
C GLU A 225 3.60 -15.74 34.95
N SER A 226 2.61 -16.56 35.31
CA SER A 226 1.93 -17.46 34.37
C SER A 226 1.19 -16.71 33.26
N VAL A 227 0.61 -15.54 33.57
CA VAL A 227 -0.10 -14.70 32.59
C VAL A 227 0.90 -14.01 31.68
N LEU A 228 2.00 -13.47 32.23
CA LEU A 228 3.05 -12.83 31.45
C LEU A 228 3.71 -13.81 30.46
N LYS A 229 3.90 -15.07 30.88
CA LYS A 229 4.46 -16.12 30.01
C LYS A 229 3.61 -16.42 28.78
N ILE A 230 2.31 -16.15 28.80
CA ILE A 230 1.41 -16.38 27.66
C ILE A 230 1.86 -15.61 26.43
N LEU A 231 2.33 -14.36 26.61
CA LEU A 231 2.84 -13.55 25.49
C LEU A 231 4.01 -14.24 24.80
N HIS A 232 4.87 -14.94 25.54
CA HIS A 232 6.06 -15.60 25.00
C HIS A 232 5.81 -17.04 24.53
N SER A 233 4.81 -17.72 25.08
CA SER A 233 4.54 -19.13 24.77
C SER A 233 3.49 -19.35 23.68
N VAL A 234 2.59 -18.37 23.45
CA VAL A 234 1.45 -18.53 22.56
C VAL A 234 1.61 -17.66 21.31
N GLN A 235 2.06 -18.27 20.22
CA GLN A 235 2.33 -17.56 18.96
C GLN A 235 1.10 -16.88 18.35
N ILE A 236 -0.10 -17.45 18.52
CA ILE A 236 -1.32 -16.80 18.04
C ILE A 236 -1.57 -15.46 18.74
N ILE A 237 -1.25 -15.35 20.04
CA ILE A 237 -1.37 -14.11 20.80
C ILE A 237 -0.32 -13.10 20.34
N GLN A 238 0.91 -13.54 20.06
CA GLN A 238 1.96 -12.67 19.50
C GLN A 238 1.54 -12.03 18.18
N HIS A 239 1.01 -12.84 17.25
CA HIS A 239 0.51 -12.33 15.96
C HIS A 239 -0.64 -11.34 16.14
N HIS A 240 -1.61 -11.63 17.03
CA HIS A 240 -2.74 -10.73 17.26
C HIS A 240 -2.34 -9.41 17.94
N LEU A 241 -1.28 -9.41 18.76
CA LEU A 241 -0.78 -8.21 19.42
C LEU A 241 0.25 -7.44 18.58
N GLY A 242 0.63 -7.95 17.40
CA GLY A 242 1.70 -7.40 16.58
C GLY A 242 3.07 -7.46 17.27
N TRP A 243 3.26 -8.40 18.20
CA TRP A 243 4.50 -8.55 18.96
C TRP A 243 5.45 -9.48 18.21
N VAL A 244 6.65 -9.00 17.92
CA VAL A 244 7.74 -9.78 17.31
C VAL A 244 8.85 -9.93 18.35
N PRO A 245 9.34 -11.14 18.63
CA PRO A 245 10.47 -11.30 19.54
C PRO A 245 11.70 -10.57 18.98
N PRO A 246 12.51 -9.93 19.83
CA PRO A 246 13.76 -9.32 19.38
C PRO A 246 14.64 -10.39 18.72
N PRO A 247 15.37 -10.03 17.65
CA PRO A 247 16.32 -10.96 17.02
C PRO A 247 17.32 -11.45 18.06
N LYS A 248 17.60 -12.76 18.03
CA LYS A 248 18.57 -13.41 18.92
C LYS A 248 20.00 -12.97 18.61
#